data_AF-A0A7K0CQW0-F1
#
_entry.id   AF-A0A7K0CQW0-F1
#
_cell.length_a   1.000
_cell.length_b   1.000
_cell.length_c   1.000
_cell.angle_alpha   90.00
_cell.angle_beta   90.00
_cell.angle_gamma   90.00
#
_symmetry.space_group_name_H-M   'P 1'
#
loop_
_entity.id
_entity.type
_entity.pdbx_description
1 polymer ?
#
loop_
_entity_poly.entity_id
_entity_poly.type
_entity_poly.pdbx_seq_one_letter_code
_entity_poly.pdbx_strand_id
1 'polypeptide(L)'
;MTASWEERLGWTRGLLSPDPAARATALRRHRAAQEAVGAAITAYNRHWIQPRTPAWQAALDGWRAADAVAFPNGLWRSMYDRRRGFTDPEAVPYALTFLEWEARDPAVWTTHAKKWGTKSLLIRALSRHCPGTAHRARLTTLVELALTRPYRCKDRRYTAAARTVDSPALRATLTRLAESDNPWARLTAPYVLSRLEDPTLPDTLPAWRRYLNGRAMPPR
;
A
#
# COMPACT_ATOMS: atom_id res chain seq x y z
N MET A 1 -22.09 9.51 -14.94
CA MET A 1 -20.63 9.78 -14.84
C MET A 1 -20.14 9.24 -13.50
N THR A 2 -19.13 8.37 -13.49
CA THR A 2 -18.51 7.93 -12.23
C THR A 2 -17.70 9.08 -11.64
N ALA A 3 -17.90 9.41 -10.36
CA ALA A 3 -17.12 10.43 -9.67
C ALA A 3 -15.61 10.21 -9.85
N SER A 4 -14.87 11.29 -10.07
CA SER A 4 -13.42 11.30 -10.26
C SER A 4 -12.69 10.73 -9.04
N TRP A 5 -11.42 10.37 -9.19
CA TRP A 5 -10.60 9.95 -8.06
C TRP A 5 -10.49 11.02 -6.98
N GLU A 6 -10.38 12.28 -7.39
CA GLU A 6 -10.25 13.41 -6.48
C GLU A 6 -11.49 13.58 -5.61
N GLU A 7 -12.69 13.51 -6.21
CA GLU A 7 -13.95 13.60 -5.45
C GLU A 7 -14.10 12.44 -4.46
N ARG A 8 -13.72 11.23 -4.87
CA ARG A 8 -13.89 10.02 -4.05
C ARG A 8 -12.85 9.92 -2.93
N LEU A 9 -11.57 10.13 -3.27
CA LEU A 9 -10.42 9.80 -2.41
C LEU A 9 -9.42 10.95 -2.24
N GLY A 10 -9.63 12.12 -2.82
CA GLY A 10 -8.75 13.30 -2.69
C GLY A 10 -8.45 13.67 -1.24
N TRP A 11 -9.43 13.49 -0.36
CA TRP A 11 -9.33 13.71 1.08
C TRP A 11 -8.27 12.85 1.78
N THR A 12 -7.87 11.71 1.20
CA THR A 12 -6.87 10.80 1.78
C THR A 12 -5.49 11.44 1.87
N ARG A 13 -5.21 12.48 1.07
CA ARG A 13 -3.98 13.29 1.19
C ARG A 13 -3.81 13.88 2.59
N GLY A 14 -4.92 14.22 3.26
CA GLY A 14 -4.89 14.71 4.64
C GLY A 14 -4.34 13.70 5.65
N LEU A 15 -4.40 12.39 5.37
CA LEU A 15 -3.85 11.35 6.26
C LEU A 15 -2.32 11.47 6.42
N LEU A 16 -1.65 12.05 5.42
CA LEU A 16 -0.21 12.28 5.41
C LEU A 16 0.17 13.74 5.69
N SER A 17 -0.82 14.60 5.98
CA SER A 17 -0.58 16.02 6.22
C SER A 17 0.28 16.22 7.47
N PRO A 18 1.28 17.12 7.44
CA PRO A 18 1.99 17.53 8.65
C PRO A 18 1.09 18.33 9.59
N ASP A 19 0.02 18.96 9.07
CA ASP A 19 -0.97 19.67 9.89
C ASP A 19 -1.87 18.67 10.66
N PRO A 20 -1.83 18.68 12.01
CA PRO A 20 -2.67 17.81 12.83
C PRO A 20 -4.17 17.99 12.59
N ALA A 21 -4.64 19.20 12.26
CA ALA A 21 -6.07 19.47 12.03
C ALA A 21 -6.56 18.84 10.71
N ALA A 22 -5.81 18.99 9.63
CA ALA A 22 -6.04 18.29 8.37
C ALA A 22 -6.03 16.76 8.56
N ARG A 23 -5.06 16.23 9.30
CA ARG A 23 -4.96 14.80 9.59
C ARG A 23 -6.15 14.28 10.39
N ALA A 24 -6.55 14.99 11.45
CA ALA A 24 -7.73 14.64 12.24
C ALA A 24 -9.01 14.64 11.38
N THR A 25 -9.15 15.62 10.48
CA THR A 25 -10.28 15.69 9.55
C THR A 25 -10.31 14.50 8.59
N ALA A 26 -9.17 14.14 8.01
CA ALA A 26 -9.06 12.97 7.14
C ALA A 26 -9.36 11.66 7.89
N LEU A 27 -8.90 11.51 9.14
CA LEU A 27 -9.21 10.35 9.98
C LEU A 27 -10.70 10.24 10.33
N ARG A 28 -11.37 11.36 10.64
CA ARG A 28 -12.83 11.37 10.86
C ARG A 28 -13.57 10.94 9.60
N ARG A 29 -13.19 11.47 8.43
CA ARG A 29 -13.79 11.07 7.15
C ARG A 29 -13.54 9.60 6.82
N HIS A 30 -12.33 9.10 7.09
CA HIS A 30 -11.99 7.69 6.95
C HIS A 30 -12.92 6.82 7.80
N ARG A 31 -13.08 7.16 9.09
CA ARG A 31 -13.96 6.41 10.02
C ARG A 31 -15.40 6.41 9.55
N ALA A 32 -15.96 7.57 9.20
CA ALA A 32 -17.33 7.68 8.69
C ALA A 32 -17.55 6.84 7.41
N ALA A 33 -16.57 6.83 6.51
CA ALA A 33 -16.64 5.99 5.29
C ALA A 33 -16.60 4.49 5.62
N GLN A 34 -15.79 4.06 6.59
CA GLN A 34 -15.77 2.65 7.03
C GLN A 34 -17.09 2.25 7.70
N GLU A 35 -17.67 3.13 8.53
CA GLU A 35 -18.96 2.91 9.18
C GLU A 35 -20.09 2.79 8.12
N ALA A 36 -20.09 3.66 7.11
CA ALA A 36 -21.04 3.59 6.00
C ALA A 36 -20.91 2.28 5.19
N VAL A 37 -19.69 1.82 4.91
CA VAL A 37 -19.47 0.51 4.29
C VAL A 37 -19.98 -0.63 5.17
N GLY A 38 -19.74 -0.56 6.49
CA GLY A 38 -20.23 -1.53 7.47
C GLY A 38 -21.76 -1.62 7.53
N ALA A 39 -22.44 -0.48 7.46
CA ALA A 39 -23.91 -0.44 7.38
C ALA A 39 -24.41 -1.03 6.05
N ALA A 40 -23.79 -0.63 4.93
CA ALA A 40 -24.21 -1.06 3.60
C ALA A 40 -23.97 -2.56 3.36
N ILE A 41 -22.85 -3.11 3.83
CA ILE A 41 -22.59 -4.56 3.74
C ILE A 41 -23.56 -5.35 4.63
N THR A 42 -23.91 -4.83 5.80
CA THR A 42 -24.96 -5.43 6.66
C THR A 42 -26.31 -5.48 5.93
N ALA A 43 -26.71 -4.38 5.29
CA ALA A 43 -27.95 -4.32 4.51
C ALA A 43 -27.93 -5.31 3.33
N TYR A 44 -26.84 -5.35 2.58
CA TYR A 44 -26.64 -6.30 1.48
C TYR A 44 -26.69 -7.77 1.96
N ASN A 45 -26.04 -8.08 3.08
CA ASN A 45 -26.01 -9.44 3.63
C ASN A 45 -27.39 -9.97 4.04
N ARG A 46 -28.37 -9.12 4.36
CA ARG A 46 -29.76 -9.55 4.64
C ARG A 46 -30.41 -10.25 3.45
N HIS A 47 -29.93 -10.01 2.24
CA HIS A 47 -30.43 -10.63 1.03
C HIS A 47 -29.53 -11.77 0.52
N TRP A 48 -28.47 -12.16 1.24
CA TRP A 48 -27.44 -13.08 0.74
C TRP A 48 -27.97 -14.50 0.40
N ILE A 49 -29.01 -14.96 1.09
CA ILE A 49 -29.62 -16.29 0.91
C ILE A 49 -30.96 -16.19 0.13
N GLN A 50 -31.37 -14.98 -0.25
CA GLN A 50 -32.64 -14.75 -0.95
C GLN A 50 -32.43 -14.77 -2.48
N PRO A 51 -33.50 -15.02 -3.26
CA PRO A 51 -33.46 -14.83 -4.71
C PRO A 51 -32.98 -13.41 -5.07
N ARG A 52 -32.33 -13.28 -6.23
CA ARG A 52 -31.88 -11.98 -6.75
C ARG A 52 -33.08 -11.11 -7.14
N THR A 53 -33.54 -10.30 -6.20
CA THR A 53 -34.65 -9.36 -6.36
C THR A 53 -34.14 -7.94 -6.67
N PRO A 54 -35.01 -7.01 -7.09
CA PRO A 54 -34.66 -5.59 -7.17
C PRO A 54 -34.11 -5.02 -5.85
N ALA A 55 -34.61 -5.49 -4.70
CA ALA A 55 -34.09 -5.10 -3.39
C ALA A 55 -32.65 -5.58 -3.14
N TRP A 56 -32.34 -6.83 -3.54
CA TRP A 56 -30.96 -7.34 -3.51
C TRP A 56 -30.03 -6.48 -4.38
N GLN A 57 -30.47 -6.12 -5.58
CA GLN A 57 -29.68 -5.30 -6.51
C GLN A 57 -29.45 -3.89 -5.94
N ALA A 58 -30.48 -3.24 -5.40
CA ALA A 58 -30.36 -1.95 -4.74
C ALA A 58 -29.39 -1.98 -3.53
N ALA A 59 -29.42 -3.05 -2.73
CA ALA A 59 -28.49 -3.21 -1.61
C ALA A 59 -27.05 -3.45 -2.07
N LEU A 60 -26.85 -4.23 -3.14
CA LEU A 60 -25.55 -4.41 -3.77
C LEU A 60 -25.00 -3.08 -4.29
N ASP A 61 -25.82 -2.29 -4.96
CA ASP A 61 -25.42 -0.99 -5.51
C ASP A 61 -25.12 0.02 -4.40
N GLY A 62 -25.90 0.02 -3.32
CA GLY A 62 -25.62 0.81 -2.11
C GLY A 62 -24.27 0.45 -1.46
N TRP A 63 -24.00 -0.84 -1.26
CA TRP A 63 -22.69 -1.30 -0.77
C TRP A 63 -21.56 -0.88 -1.70
N ARG A 64 -21.73 -1.11 -3.00
CA ARG A 64 -20.78 -0.75 -4.05
C ARG A 64 -20.45 0.74 -4.09
N ALA A 65 -21.44 1.60 -3.85
CA ALA A 65 -21.27 3.05 -3.80
C ALA A 65 -20.50 3.48 -2.54
N ALA A 66 -20.87 2.94 -1.37
CA ALA A 66 -20.16 3.20 -0.12
C ALA A 66 -18.68 2.73 -0.20
N ASP A 67 -18.46 1.53 -0.77
CA ASP A 67 -17.13 0.94 -0.92
C ASP A 67 -16.23 1.76 -1.84
N ALA A 68 -16.80 2.38 -2.88
CA ALA A 68 -16.07 3.18 -3.86
C ALA A 68 -15.43 4.46 -3.30
N VAL A 69 -15.94 4.98 -2.17
CA VAL A 69 -15.44 6.19 -1.49
C VAL A 69 -14.69 5.90 -0.20
N ALA A 70 -14.71 4.65 0.28
CA ALA A 70 -13.97 4.23 1.46
C ALA A 70 -12.52 3.88 1.11
N PHE A 71 -11.56 4.26 1.95
CA PHE A 71 -10.14 3.97 1.74
C PHE A 71 -9.69 2.80 2.62
N PRO A 72 -8.96 1.79 2.12
CA PRO A 72 -8.45 1.64 0.77
C PRO A 72 -9.41 0.93 -0.20
N ASN A 73 -10.68 0.73 0.17
CA ASN A 73 -11.58 -0.13 -0.61
C ASN A 73 -11.86 0.39 -2.03
N GLY A 74 -12.03 1.71 -2.18
CA GLY A 74 -12.24 2.38 -3.46
C GLY A 74 -11.09 2.21 -4.44
N LEU A 75 -9.90 1.79 -3.97
CA LEU A 75 -8.76 1.44 -4.84
C LEU A 75 -8.97 0.12 -5.60
N TRP A 76 -9.80 -0.80 -5.10
CA TRP A 76 -9.89 -2.15 -5.69
C TRP A 76 -10.52 -2.15 -7.08
N ARG A 77 -11.44 -1.22 -7.36
CA ARG A 77 -12.11 -1.12 -8.67
C ARG A 77 -11.14 -0.80 -9.81
N SER A 78 -10.01 -0.13 -9.54
CA SER A 78 -8.94 0.14 -10.52
C SER A 78 -7.78 -0.85 -10.49
N MET A 79 -7.85 -1.86 -9.62
CA MET A 79 -6.86 -2.94 -9.52
C MET A 79 -7.43 -4.29 -9.97
N TYR A 80 -8.55 -4.29 -10.70
CA TYR A 80 -9.29 -5.50 -11.04
C TYR A 80 -8.45 -6.51 -11.85
N ASP A 81 -7.54 -6.02 -12.70
CA ASP A 81 -6.63 -6.89 -13.44
C ASP A 81 -5.36 -7.21 -12.62
N ARG A 82 -5.44 -8.34 -11.90
CA ARG A 82 -4.32 -8.92 -11.13
C ARG A 82 -3.09 -9.25 -12.00
N ARG A 83 -3.23 -9.31 -13.34
CA ARG A 83 -2.15 -9.57 -14.31
C ARG A 83 -1.54 -8.29 -14.87
N ARG A 84 -2.28 -7.17 -14.98
CA ARG A 84 -1.79 -5.93 -15.62
C ARG A 84 -1.34 -4.82 -14.68
N GLY A 85 -1.60 -4.92 -13.37
CA GLY A 85 -1.25 -3.84 -12.42
C GLY A 85 -2.39 -2.82 -12.32
N PHE A 86 -2.09 -1.53 -12.21
CA PHE A 86 -3.14 -0.50 -12.24
C PHE A 86 -3.71 -0.40 -13.65
N THR A 87 -5.02 -0.61 -13.78
CA THR A 87 -5.72 -0.40 -15.06
C THR A 87 -6.00 1.09 -15.31
N ASP A 88 -5.86 1.91 -14.27
CA ASP A 88 -6.09 3.35 -14.27
C ASP A 88 -4.91 4.06 -13.60
N PRO A 89 -4.07 4.78 -14.37
CA PRO A 89 -2.93 5.53 -13.83
C PRO A 89 -3.31 6.57 -12.75
N GLU A 90 -4.53 7.12 -12.79
CA GLU A 90 -4.98 8.13 -11.80
C GLU A 90 -5.15 7.53 -10.40
N ALA A 91 -5.22 6.21 -10.26
CA ALA A 91 -5.28 5.52 -8.97
C ALA A 91 -3.91 5.48 -8.25
N VAL A 92 -2.79 5.65 -8.98
CA VAL A 92 -1.43 5.47 -8.46
C VAL A 92 -1.09 6.42 -7.29
N PRO A 93 -1.41 7.72 -7.33
CA PRO A 93 -1.18 8.61 -6.19
C PRO A 93 -1.82 8.12 -4.88
N TYR A 94 -3.01 7.54 -4.95
CA TYR A 94 -3.76 7.06 -3.79
C TYR A 94 -3.24 5.72 -3.28
N ALA A 95 -2.77 4.85 -4.18
CA ALA A 95 -2.04 3.64 -3.83
C ALA A 95 -0.76 3.96 -3.05
N LEU A 96 0.01 4.94 -3.53
CA LEU A 96 1.20 5.43 -2.83
C LEU A 96 0.83 6.02 -1.48
N THR A 97 -0.22 6.84 -1.39
CA THR A 97 -0.71 7.42 -0.12
C THR A 97 -1.04 6.34 0.91
N PHE A 98 -1.65 5.22 0.50
CA PHE A 98 -1.96 4.12 1.41
C PHE A 98 -0.69 3.48 2.01
N LEU A 99 0.31 3.26 1.17
CA LEU A 99 1.56 2.62 1.58
C LEU A 99 2.45 3.57 2.39
N GLU A 100 2.48 4.85 2.02
CA GLU A 100 3.16 5.91 2.76
C GLU A 100 2.54 6.08 4.16
N TRP A 101 1.21 5.99 4.28
CA TRP A 101 0.55 6.07 5.59
C TRP A 101 0.94 4.90 6.47
N GLU A 102 0.95 3.67 5.92
CA GLU A 102 1.42 2.48 6.64
C GLU A 102 2.88 2.59 7.08
N ALA A 103 3.73 3.19 6.24
CA ALA A 103 5.16 3.29 6.50
C ALA A 103 5.50 4.40 7.49
N ARG A 104 4.79 5.54 7.46
CA ARG A 104 5.03 6.70 8.34
C ARG A 104 4.38 6.56 9.71
N ASP A 105 3.16 6.05 9.76
CA ASP A 105 2.40 5.91 11.02
C ASP A 105 1.78 4.52 11.12
N PRO A 106 2.62 3.49 11.35
CA PRO A 106 2.16 2.11 11.36
C PRO A 106 1.16 1.81 12.48
N ALA A 107 1.20 2.55 13.60
CA ALA A 107 0.28 2.36 14.72
C ALA A 107 -1.12 2.85 14.34
N VAL A 108 -1.25 4.10 13.88
CA VAL A 108 -2.53 4.67 13.44
C VAL A 108 -3.08 3.88 12.25
N TRP A 109 -2.24 3.50 11.28
CA TRP A 109 -2.66 2.65 10.17
C TRP A 109 -3.18 1.29 10.64
N THR A 110 -2.56 0.68 11.66
CA THR A 110 -3.00 -0.62 12.20
C THR A 110 -4.38 -0.52 12.84
N THR A 111 -4.65 0.58 13.55
CA THR A 111 -5.94 0.83 14.20
C THR A 111 -7.05 1.09 13.18
N HIS A 112 -6.76 1.88 12.14
CA HIS A 112 -7.82 2.37 11.25
C HIS A 112 -7.94 1.62 9.94
N ALA A 113 -6.85 1.17 9.33
CA ALA A 113 -6.83 0.79 7.92
C ALA A 113 -6.10 -0.53 7.63
N LYS A 114 -5.84 -1.35 8.65
CA LYS A 114 -5.07 -2.60 8.54
C LYS A 114 -5.64 -3.54 7.47
N LYS A 115 -5.00 -3.58 6.31
CA LYS A 115 -5.32 -4.51 5.22
C LYS A 115 -4.05 -5.04 4.54
N TRP A 116 -3.45 -6.08 5.14
CA TRP A 116 -2.23 -6.72 4.63
C TRP A 116 -2.35 -7.27 3.20
N GLY A 117 -3.52 -7.80 2.85
CA GLY A 117 -3.82 -8.26 1.49
C GLY A 117 -3.74 -7.11 0.49
N THR A 118 -4.35 -5.98 0.82
CA THR A 118 -4.31 -4.75 0.00
C THR A 118 -2.89 -4.23 -0.14
N LYS A 119 -2.14 -4.08 0.96
CA LYS A 119 -0.72 -3.69 0.94
C LYS A 119 0.09 -4.57 -0.03
N SER A 120 -0.09 -5.89 0.09
CA SER A 120 0.61 -6.87 -0.75
C SER A 120 0.32 -6.70 -2.24
N LEU A 121 -0.92 -6.36 -2.59
CA LEU A 121 -1.37 -6.20 -3.98
C LEU A 121 -0.93 -4.86 -4.56
N LEU A 122 -1.03 -3.77 -3.79
CA LEU A 122 -0.58 -2.45 -4.19
C LEU A 122 0.92 -2.42 -4.48
N ILE A 123 1.74 -2.98 -3.58
CA ILE A 123 3.19 -3.09 -3.82
C ILE A 123 3.43 -3.87 -5.11
N ARG A 124 2.76 -5.02 -5.30
CA ARG A 124 2.91 -5.82 -6.52
C ARG A 124 2.49 -5.06 -7.79
N ALA A 125 1.43 -4.28 -7.74
CA ALA A 125 0.96 -3.48 -8.87
C ALA A 125 2.00 -2.42 -9.25
N LEU A 126 2.50 -1.67 -8.24
CA LEU A 126 3.57 -0.70 -8.41
C LEU A 126 4.88 -1.33 -8.89
N SER A 127 5.20 -2.55 -8.44
CA SER A 127 6.38 -3.29 -8.89
C SER A 127 6.33 -3.70 -10.37
N ARG A 128 5.14 -3.80 -10.96
CA ARG A 128 4.99 -4.11 -12.40
C ARG A 128 5.13 -2.85 -13.23
N HIS A 129 4.47 -1.79 -12.80
CA HIS A 129 4.47 -0.52 -13.51
C HIS A 129 4.19 0.62 -12.54
N CYS A 130 5.12 1.59 -12.49
CA CYS A 130 4.95 2.85 -11.78
C CYS A 130 5.08 3.99 -12.80
N PRO A 131 3.97 4.61 -13.22
CA PRO A 131 3.98 5.61 -14.29
C PRO A 131 4.53 6.94 -13.79
N GLY A 132 5.30 7.64 -14.61
CA GLY A 132 5.72 9.02 -14.36
C GLY A 132 6.85 9.19 -13.34
N THR A 133 7.65 10.24 -13.52
CA THR A 133 8.83 10.54 -12.69
C THR A 133 8.46 10.86 -11.23
N ALA A 134 7.39 11.63 -11.02
CA ALA A 134 6.93 12.00 -9.68
C ALA A 134 6.49 10.80 -8.83
N HIS A 135 5.79 9.82 -9.41
CA HIS A 135 5.38 8.62 -8.68
C HIS A 135 6.56 7.69 -8.41
N ARG A 136 7.52 7.59 -9.34
CA ARG A 136 8.77 6.86 -9.12
C ARG A 136 9.55 7.45 -7.95
N ALA A 137 9.67 8.78 -7.85
CA ALA A 137 10.34 9.44 -6.72
C ALA A 137 9.66 9.13 -5.37
N ARG A 138 8.33 9.16 -5.32
CA ARG A 138 7.56 8.75 -4.13
C ARG A 138 7.79 7.27 -3.79
N LEU A 139 7.80 6.39 -4.79
CA LEU A 139 8.05 4.97 -4.60
C LEU A 139 9.48 4.69 -4.11
N THR A 140 10.49 5.42 -4.60
CA THR A 140 11.87 5.38 -4.10
C THR A 140 11.91 5.76 -2.61
N THR A 141 11.31 6.90 -2.25
CA THR A 141 11.22 7.35 -0.85
C THR A 141 10.53 6.31 0.04
N LEU A 142 9.47 5.69 -0.46
CA LEU A 142 8.72 4.65 0.24
C LEU A 142 9.55 3.38 0.45
N VAL A 143 10.37 2.97 -0.54
CA VAL A 143 11.31 1.85 -0.39
C VAL A 143 12.30 2.16 0.72
N GLU A 144 12.93 3.33 0.72
CA GLU A 144 13.88 3.74 1.77
C GLU A 144 13.24 3.73 3.16
N LEU A 145 12.03 4.29 3.27
CA LEU A 145 11.29 4.30 4.53
C LEU A 145 10.95 2.89 5.02
N ALA A 146 10.61 1.97 4.11
CA ALA A 146 10.31 0.58 4.48
C ALA A 146 11.53 -0.20 4.97
N LEU A 147 12.73 0.16 4.50
CA LEU A 147 14.00 -0.51 4.88
C LEU A 147 14.57 0.02 6.20
N THR A 148 14.28 1.27 6.54
CA THR A 148 14.78 1.93 7.75
C THR A 148 13.90 1.70 8.98
N ARG A 149 12.69 1.18 8.81
CA ARG A 149 11.78 0.90 9.93
C ARG A 149 11.79 -0.57 10.34
N PRO A 150 11.26 -0.91 11.53
CA PRO A 150 11.07 -2.29 11.92
C PRO A 150 10.34 -3.15 10.88
N TYR A 151 10.87 -4.35 10.63
CA TYR A 151 10.31 -5.24 9.62
C TYR A 151 8.90 -5.67 9.99
N ARG A 152 7.96 -5.41 9.08
CA ARG A 152 6.55 -5.75 9.16
C ARG A 152 6.18 -6.75 8.08
N CYS A 153 4.97 -7.30 8.24
CA CYS A 153 4.44 -8.29 7.31
C CYS A 153 4.46 -7.73 5.87
N LYS A 154 5.01 -8.55 4.96
CA LYS A 154 5.10 -8.29 3.51
C LYS A 154 6.14 -7.26 3.07
N ASP A 155 6.96 -6.73 3.98
CA ASP A 155 7.97 -5.72 3.63
C ASP A 155 9.01 -6.19 2.64
N ARG A 156 9.32 -7.50 2.61
CA ARG A 156 10.20 -8.06 1.57
C ARG A 156 9.75 -7.70 0.14
N ARG A 157 8.45 -7.48 -0.09
CA ARG A 157 7.93 -7.13 -1.42
C ARG A 157 8.40 -5.76 -1.89
N TYR A 158 8.93 -4.91 -1.01
CA TYR A 158 9.57 -3.67 -1.42
C TYR A 158 10.86 -3.91 -2.22
N THR A 159 11.46 -5.12 -2.17
CA THR A 159 12.55 -5.49 -3.08
C THR A 159 12.08 -5.50 -4.54
N ALA A 160 10.90 -6.07 -4.82
CA ALA A 160 10.32 -6.00 -6.16
C ALA A 160 9.97 -4.56 -6.59
N ALA A 161 9.54 -3.70 -5.66
CA ALA A 161 9.31 -2.28 -5.95
C ALA A 161 10.63 -1.53 -6.23
N ALA A 162 11.69 -1.82 -5.47
CA ALA A 162 13.02 -1.25 -5.68
C ALA A 162 13.55 -1.53 -7.09
N ARG A 163 13.32 -2.74 -7.64
CA ARG A 163 13.68 -3.07 -9.03
C ARG A 163 13.01 -2.14 -10.05
N THR A 164 11.75 -1.76 -9.82
CA THR A 164 11.01 -0.87 -10.73
C THR A 164 11.59 0.53 -10.76
N VAL A 165 12.15 0.99 -9.64
CA VAL A 165 12.74 2.32 -9.48
C VAL A 165 14.27 2.28 -9.37
N ASP A 166 14.89 1.20 -9.84
CA ASP A 166 16.33 1.05 -9.82
C ASP A 166 17.00 2.21 -10.56
N SER A 167 17.99 2.79 -9.91
CA SER A 167 18.72 3.95 -10.37
C SER A 167 20.04 4.06 -9.61
N PRO A 168 21.07 4.72 -10.17
CA PRO A 168 22.31 4.99 -9.44
C PRO A 168 22.08 5.68 -8.09
N ALA A 169 21.13 6.61 -8.03
CA ALA A 169 20.76 7.32 -6.80
C ALA A 169 20.16 6.39 -5.73
N LEU A 170 19.25 5.48 -6.13
CA LEU A 170 18.71 4.49 -5.19
C LEU A 170 19.81 3.54 -4.71
N ARG A 171 20.67 3.04 -5.61
CA ARG A 171 21.79 2.16 -5.24
C ARG A 171 22.74 2.83 -4.25
N ALA A 172 23.16 4.07 -4.51
CA ALA A 172 24.00 4.84 -3.59
C ALA A 172 23.34 5.03 -2.21
N THR A 173 22.02 5.27 -2.19
CA THR A 173 21.28 5.39 -0.93
C THR A 173 21.24 4.07 -0.17
N LEU A 174 20.97 2.95 -0.85
CA LEU A 174 21.00 1.63 -0.23
C LEU A 174 22.39 1.26 0.30
N THR A 175 23.46 1.66 -0.39
CA THR A 175 24.84 1.48 0.10
C THR A 175 25.07 2.23 1.41
N ARG A 176 24.68 3.52 1.49
CA ARG A 176 24.74 4.25 2.78
C ARG A 176 23.89 3.60 3.87
N LEU A 177 22.69 3.13 3.54
CA LEU A 177 21.80 2.49 4.49
C LEU A 177 22.39 1.18 5.04
N ALA A 178 23.13 0.44 4.21
CA ALA A 178 23.86 -0.76 4.60
C ALA A 178 24.97 -0.49 5.63
N GLU A 179 25.48 0.75 5.69
CA GLU A 179 26.55 1.18 6.61
C GLU A 179 26.03 2.05 7.77
N SER A 180 24.74 2.39 7.78
CA SER A 180 24.15 3.29 8.78
C SER A 180 24.02 2.64 10.17
N ASP A 181 23.87 3.45 11.23
CA ASP A 181 23.62 2.92 12.58
C ASP A 181 22.24 2.28 12.76
N ASN A 182 21.34 2.43 11.77
CA ASN A 182 20.02 1.84 11.83
C ASN A 182 20.11 0.32 11.61
N PRO A 183 19.77 -0.51 12.61
CA PRO A 183 19.98 -1.95 12.53
C PRO A 183 19.06 -2.63 11.50
N TRP A 184 17.88 -2.07 11.24
CA TRP A 184 16.97 -2.55 10.20
C TRP A 184 17.49 -2.21 8.80
N ALA A 185 18.01 -1.00 8.61
CA ALA A 185 18.61 -0.59 7.35
C ALA A 185 19.84 -1.44 7.01
N ARG A 186 20.75 -1.65 7.98
CA ARG A 186 21.91 -2.54 7.86
C ARG A 186 21.55 -3.97 7.48
N LEU A 187 20.42 -4.48 7.98
CA LEU A 187 19.97 -5.83 7.66
C LEU A 187 19.28 -5.90 6.28
N THR A 188 18.46 -4.92 5.94
CA THR A 188 17.57 -5.03 4.77
C THR A 188 18.17 -4.44 3.50
N ALA A 189 18.97 -3.37 3.59
CA ALA A 189 19.56 -2.71 2.43
C ALA A 189 20.52 -3.62 1.64
N PRO A 190 21.44 -4.39 2.26
CA PRO A 190 22.30 -5.32 1.51
C PRO A 190 21.50 -6.43 0.80
N TYR A 191 20.40 -6.88 1.42
CA TYR A 191 19.51 -7.83 0.75
C TYR A 191 18.93 -7.22 -0.53
N VAL A 192 18.39 -6.00 -0.47
CA VAL A 192 17.84 -5.33 -1.66
C VAL A 192 18.93 -5.09 -2.71
N LEU A 193 20.09 -4.56 -2.33
CA LEU A 193 21.22 -4.31 -3.22
C LEU A 193 21.60 -5.54 -4.05
N SER A 194 21.83 -6.68 -3.39
CA SER A 194 22.19 -7.92 -4.11
C SER A 194 21.14 -8.35 -5.15
N ARG A 195 19.85 -8.02 -4.95
CA ARG A 195 18.76 -8.32 -5.90
C ARG A 195 18.61 -7.28 -7.01
N LEU A 196 19.18 -6.10 -6.84
CA LEU A 196 19.32 -5.10 -7.90
C LEU A 196 20.57 -5.39 -8.75
N GLU A 197 21.65 -5.84 -8.12
CA GLU A 197 22.88 -6.27 -8.78
C GLU A 197 22.66 -7.51 -9.66
N ASP A 198 21.94 -8.51 -9.12
CA ASP A 198 21.54 -9.70 -9.86
C ASP A 198 20.00 -9.83 -9.89
N PRO A 199 19.34 -9.39 -10.98
CA PRO A 199 17.89 -9.51 -11.16
C PRO A 199 17.39 -10.96 -11.23
N THR A 200 18.27 -11.94 -11.50
CA THR A 200 17.90 -13.36 -11.57
C THR A 200 17.63 -13.95 -10.19
N LEU A 201 18.17 -13.32 -9.13
CA LEU A 201 17.92 -13.76 -7.76
C LEU A 201 16.43 -13.63 -7.39
N PRO A 202 15.83 -14.65 -6.77
CA PRO A 202 14.43 -14.62 -6.40
C PRO A 202 14.16 -13.69 -5.19
N ASP A 203 13.13 -12.84 -5.30
CA ASP A 203 12.46 -12.18 -4.16
C ASP A 203 11.33 -13.09 -3.62
N THR A 204 11.73 -14.15 -2.94
CA THR A 204 10.81 -15.10 -2.30
C THR A 204 11.02 -15.13 -0.79
N LEU A 205 10.00 -15.58 -0.06
CA LEU A 205 10.12 -15.75 1.39
C LEU A 205 11.24 -16.74 1.78
N PRO A 206 11.42 -17.89 1.08
CA PRO A 206 12.57 -18.76 1.32
C PRO A 206 13.92 -18.07 1.09
N ALA A 207 14.07 -17.27 0.03
CA ALA A 207 15.31 -16.54 -0.23
C ALA A 207 15.61 -15.50 0.85
N TRP A 208 14.58 -14.79 1.33
CA TRP A 208 14.69 -13.90 2.48
C TRP A 208 15.09 -14.65 3.76
N ARG A 209 14.44 -15.78 4.08
CA ARG A 209 14.79 -16.59 5.25
C ARG A 209 16.21 -17.13 5.19
N ARG A 210 16.66 -17.58 4.02
CA ARG A 210 18.04 -18.02 3.80
C ARG A 210 19.03 -16.88 4.04
N TYR A 211 18.70 -15.68 3.57
CA TYR A 211 19.49 -14.49 3.87
C TYR A 211 19.51 -14.20 5.38
N LEU A 212 18.40 -14.34 6.09
CA LEU A 212 18.39 -14.14 7.54
C LEU A 212 19.14 -15.22 8.34
N ASN A 213 19.48 -16.36 7.73
CA ASN A 213 20.16 -17.43 8.45
C ASN A 213 21.54 -16.96 8.93
N GLY A 214 21.80 -17.08 10.24
CA GLY A 214 23.02 -16.56 10.88
C GLY A 214 23.03 -15.04 11.14
N ARG A 215 21.94 -14.31 10.84
CA ARG A 215 21.82 -12.88 11.13
C ARG A 215 20.81 -12.64 12.26
N ALA A 216 21.22 -11.89 13.28
CA ALA A 216 20.30 -11.49 14.35
C ALA A 216 19.27 -10.48 13.81
N MET A 217 17.99 -10.72 14.10
CA MET A 217 16.92 -9.78 13.77
C MET A 217 16.92 -8.64 14.81
N PRO A 218 16.91 -7.37 14.37
CA PRO A 218 16.78 -6.24 15.29
C PRO A 218 15.44 -6.27 16.04
N PRO A 219 15.35 -5.59 17.20
CA PRO A 219 14.10 -5.45 17.93
C PRO A 219 13.05 -4.68 17.10
N ARG A 220 11.77 -4.96 17.38
CA ARG A 220 10.62 -4.32 16.71
C ARG A 220 10.21 -3.01 17.35
#